data_AF-L7VWB7-F1
#
_entry.id   AF-L7VWB7-F1
#
_cell.length_a   1.000
_cell.length_b   1.000
_cell.length_c   1.000
_cell.angle_alpha   90.00
_cell.angle_beta   90.00
_cell.angle_gamma   90.00
#
_symmetry.space_group_name_H-M   'P 1'
#
loop_
_entity.id
_entity.type
_entity.pdbx_description
1 polymer ?
#
loop_
_entity_poly.entity_id
_entity_poly.type
_entity_poly.pdbx_seq_one_letter_code
_entity_poly.pdbx_strand_id
1 'polypeptide(L)'
;MWLAAALLVGTWTGCLDPLRREQIDALGPEEASTPVGALHRAGQPCLLCHSEGGTSTPFTVAGTIYETPSARSPAAGVAVELRDSARRSYVAYSNCAGNFFVSPAEFQPVMPLWVSIRTRELAVVMESPMNKDGDCATCHAPSISSQSAGPVFLSAISDAGSSMMNSQCQGQKR
;
A
#
# COMPACT_ATOMS: atom_id res chain seq x y z
N MET A 1 -27.85 -3.51 57.62
CA MET A 1 -26.75 -4.36 57.13
C MET A 1 -27.44 -5.43 56.31
N TRP A 2 -27.47 -5.39 54.98
CA TRP A 2 -26.34 -5.54 54.05
C TRP A 2 -26.34 -4.50 52.91
N LEU A 3 -25.14 -4.01 52.59
CA LEU A 3 -24.79 -3.28 51.35
C LEU A 3 -24.36 -4.29 50.27
N ALA A 4 -24.76 -4.08 49.03
CA ALA A 4 -24.07 -4.48 47.79
C ALA A 4 -24.69 -3.66 46.63
N ALA A 5 -24.09 -2.60 46.08
CA ALA A 5 -22.82 -2.43 45.35
C ALA A 5 -22.80 -3.09 43.96
N ALA A 6 -22.81 -2.21 42.93
CA ALA A 6 -22.31 -2.37 41.54
C ALA A 6 -23.06 -3.41 40.64
N LEU A 7 -23.25 -3.20 39.33
CA LEU A 7 -22.33 -2.68 38.34
C LEU A 7 -23.03 -1.82 37.27
N LEU A 8 -22.37 -0.69 36.97
CA LEU A 8 -22.36 -0.07 35.65
C LEU A 8 -21.85 -1.08 34.61
N VAL A 9 -22.61 -1.31 33.54
CA VAL A 9 -22.04 -1.73 32.26
C VAL A 9 -22.64 -0.84 31.17
N GLY A 10 -22.16 0.39 31.10
CA GLY A 10 -22.28 1.17 29.87
C GLY A 10 -21.28 0.61 28.87
N THR A 11 -21.70 -0.34 28.02
CA THR A 11 -20.90 -0.74 26.86
C THR A 11 -20.99 0.38 25.81
N TRP A 12 -20.15 1.39 25.97
CA TRP A 12 -19.82 2.29 24.87
C TRP A 12 -18.81 1.57 23.98
N THR A 13 -19.28 0.58 23.21
CA THR A 13 -18.53 0.10 22.05
C THR A 13 -18.69 1.17 20.97
N GLY A 14 -17.81 2.18 21.00
CA GLY A 14 -17.67 3.11 19.89
C GLY A 14 -17.53 2.31 18.60
N CYS A 15 -18.52 2.48 17.72
CA CYS A 15 -18.70 1.72 16.50
C CYS A 15 -17.41 1.68 15.69
N LEU A 16 -16.83 0.48 15.54
CA LEU A 16 -15.95 0.21 14.40
C LEU A 16 -16.75 0.55 13.13
N ASP A 17 -16.19 1.38 12.26
CA ASP A 17 -16.85 1.86 11.04
C ASP A 17 -17.35 0.65 10.20
N PRO A 18 -18.68 0.45 10.06
CA PRO A 18 -19.22 -0.70 9.37
C PRO A 18 -18.83 -0.72 7.89
N LEU A 19 -18.65 0.44 7.26
CA LEU A 19 -18.23 0.52 5.87
C LEU A 19 -16.78 0.05 5.71
N ARG A 20 -15.89 0.48 6.60
CA ARG A 20 -14.51 -0.03 6.62
C ARG A 20 -14.48 -1.54 6.85
N ARG A 21 -15.35 -2.07 7.71
CA ARG A 21 -15.42 -3.51 7.95
C ARG A 21 -15.85 -4.27 6.69
N GLU A 22 -16.91 -3.81 6.02
CA GLU A 22 -17.36 -4.38 4.75
C GLU A 22 -16.27 -4.34 3.67
N GLN A 23 -15.51 -3.23 3.59
CA GLN A 23 -14.39 -3.11 2.67
C GLN A 23 -13.27 -4.11 2.97
N ILE A 24 -12.92 -4.30 4.25
CA ILE A 24 -11.93 -5.30 4.67
C ILE A 24 -12.41 -6.71 4.35
N ASP A 25 -13.67 -7.03 4.66
CA ASP A 25 -14.24 -8.35 4.36
C ASP A 25 -14.28 -8.63 2.84
N ALA A 26 -14.50 -7.60 2.02
CA ALA A 26 -14.46 -7.69 0.56
C ALA A 26 -13.05 -7.96 -0.02
N LEU A 27 -11.97 -7.74 0.74
CA LEU A 27 -10.62 -8.13 0.32
C LEU A 27 -10.40 -9.64 0.33
N GLY A 28 -11.31 -10.40 0.95
CA GLY A 28 -11.17 -11.84 1.16
C GLY A 28 -10.16 -12.19 2.28
N PRO A 29 -10.00 -13.49 2.58
CA PRO A 29 -9.05 -13.94 3.60
C PRO A 29 -7.59 -13.65 3.20
N GLU A 30 -6.69 -13.68 4.18
CA GLU A 30 -5.24 -13.69 3.90
C GLU A 30 -4.87 -14.99 3.20
N GLU A 31 -3.87 -14.93 2.30
CA GLU A 31 -3.32 -16.12 1.65
C GLU A 31 -2.53 -16.96 2.66
N ALA A 32 -2.96 -18.20 2.90
CA ALA A 32 -2.39 -19.05 3.94
C ALA A 32 -0.89 -19.37 3.74
N SER A 33 -0.40 -19.30 2.50
CA SER A 33 1.01 -19.52 2.16
C SER A 33 1.89 -18.30 2.37
N THR A 34 1.32 -17.10 2.52
CA THR A 34 2.08 -15.86 2.71
C THR A 34 2.16 -15.55 4.21
N PRO A 35 3.37 -15.55 4.81
CA PRO A 35 3.52 -15.19 6.22
C PRO A 35 3.01 -13.79 6.49
N VAL A 36 2.50 -13.56 7.71
CA VAL A 36 2.16 -12.22 8.18
C VAL A 36 3.39 -11.32 8.04
N GLY A 37 3.24 -10.22 7.31
CA GLY A 37 4.31 -9.25 7.12
C GLY A 37 4.20 -8.51 5.80
N ALA A 38 5.30 -7.82 5.47
CA ALA A 38 5.41 -6.86 4.36
C ALA A 38 5.08 -7.42 2.95
N LEU A 39 5.05 -8.74 2.79
CA LEU A 39 4.84 -9.40 1.50
C LEU A 39 3.37 -9.70 1.19
N HIS A 40 2.47 -9.56 2.17
CA HIS A 40 1.07 -9.91 1.99
C HIS A 40 0.30 -8.94 1.09
N ARG A 41 -0.80 -9.43 0.52
CA ARG A 41 -1.84 -8.62 -0.15
C ARG A 41 -1.34 -7.65 -1.22
N ALA A 42 -0.37 -8.09 -2.03
CA ALA A 42 0.13 -7.29 -3.15
C ALA A 42 -1.00 -6.86 -4.11
N GLY A 43 -1.09 -5.56 -4.36
CA GLY A 43 -2.09 -4.93 -5.22
C GLY A 43 -3.42 -4.57 -4.54
N GLN A 44 -3.56 -4.84 -3.24
CA GLN A 44 -4.75 -4.48 -2.46
C GLN A 44 -4.53 -3.19 -1.65
N PRO A 45 -5.60 -2.48 -1.25
CA PRO A 45 -5.51 -1.23 -0.49
C PRO A 45 -4.99 -1.44 0.92
N CYS A 46 -3.72 -1.09 1.15
CA CYS A 46 -3.04 -1.32 2.41
C CYS A 46 -3.61 -0.47 3.55
N LEU A 47 -4.02 0.78 3.26
CA LEU A 47 -4.44 1.72 4.30
C LEU A 47 -5.86 1.43 4.82
N LEU A 48 -6.59 0.48 4.24
CA LEU A 48 -7.81 -0.03 4.88
C LEU A 48 -7.52 -0.62 6.27
N CYS A 49 -6.44 -1.39 6.39
CA CYS A 49 -6.01 -2.00 7.66
C CYS A 49 -4.91 -1.19 8.35
N HIS A 50 -4.02 -0.56 7.56
CA HIS A 50 -2.82 0.12 8.01
C HIS A 50 -2.95 1.65 8.01
N SER A 51 -4.12 2.23 8.21
CA SER A 51 -4.24 3.67 8.50
C SER A 51 -4.30 3.94 9.99
N GLU A 52 -4.22 5.21 10.38
CA GLU A 52 -4.54 5.63 11.74
C GLU A 52 -5.97 5.17 12.13
N GLY A 53 -6.10 4.54 13.30
CA GLY A 53 -7.35 3.91 13.75
C GLY A 53 -7.70 2.61 13.02
N GLY A 54 -6.80 2.06 12.19
CA GLY A 54 -6.90 0.73 11.61
C GLY A 54 -6.55 -0.38 12.61
N THR A 55 -6.58 -1.62 12.15
CA THR A 55 -6.33 -2.82 12.97
C THR A 55 -4.88 -3.30 12.94
N SER A 56 -4.02 -2.62 12.17
CA SER A 56 -2.63 -3.01 11.94
C SER A 56 -1.68 -1.83 12.16
N THR A 57 -0.37 -2.10 12.16
CA THR A 57 0.66 -1.05 12.26
C THR A 57 0.46 0.01 11.19
N PRO A 58 0.35 1.31 11.54
CA PRO A 58 -0.06 2.33 10.60
C PRO A 58 1.03 2.68 9.59
N PHE A 59 0.59 3.01 8.38
CA PHE A 59 1.31 3.56 7.24
C PHE A 59 0.63 4.87 6.81
N THR A 60 1.41 5.75 6.18
CA THR A 60 0.93 7.01 5.59
C THR A 60 0.82 6.95 4.09
N VAL A 61 1.67 6.15 3.44
CA VAL A 61 1.66 5.89 2.00
C VAL A 61 1.99 4.42 1.79
N ALA A 62 1.25 3.72 0.93
CA ALA A 62 1.52 2.32 0.60
C ALA A 62 0.92 1.92 -0.75
N GLY A 63 1.54 0.95 -1.40
CA GLY A 63 1.10 0.44 -2.69
C GLY A 63 1.94 -0.70 -3.20
N THR A 64 1.68 -1.10 -4.46
CA THR A 64 2.36 -2.21 -5.12
C THR A 64 2.76 -1.82 -6.54
N ILE A 65 3.98 -2.20 -6.94
CA ILE A 65 4.54 -1.95 -8.27
C ILE A 65 4.80 -3.28 -8.97
N TYR A 66 4.42 -3.37 -10.23
CA TYR A 66 4.65 -4.53 -11.08
C TYR A 66 5.63 -4.21 -12.21
N GLU A 67 6.30 -5.23 -12.73
CA GLU A 67 7.21 -5.08 -13.87
C GLU A 67 6.41 -4.93 -15.16
N THR A 68 5.49 -5.87 -15.43
CA THR A 68 4.79 -5.97 -16.71
C THR A 68 3.28 -6.20 -16.57
N PRO A 69 2.46 -5.71 -17.52
CA PRO A 69 1.01 -5.92 -17.54
C PRO A 69 0.55 -7.37 -17.66
N SER A 70 1.29 -8.21 -18.38
CA SER A 70 0.85 -9.56 -18.77
C SER A 70 0.86 -10.56 -17.63
N ALA A 71 1.78 -10.41 -16.66
CA ALA A 71 1.97 -11.38 -15.58
C ALA A 71 1.84 -10.80 -14.17
N ARG A 72 1.65 -9.48 -14.02
CA ARG A 72 1.75 -8.77 -12.72
C ARG A 72 2.94 -9.26 -11.90
N SER A 73 4.08 -9.44 -12.58
CA SER A 73 5.32 -9.83 -11.91
C SER A 73 5.69 -8.71 -10.92
N PRO A 74 5.96 -9.00 -9.64
CA PRO A 74 6.30 -7.97 -8.67
C PRO A 74 7.62 -7.30 -9.04
N ALA A 75 7.66 -5.97 -8.99
CA ALA A 75 8.89 -5.21 -9.21
C ALA A 75 9.51 -4.85 -7.87
N ALA A 76 10.59 -5.54 -7.48
CA ALA A 76 11.34 -5.24 -6.26
C ALA A 76 12.31 -4.08 -6.46
N GLY A 77 12.76 -3.42 -5.38
CA GLY A 77 13.82 -2.42 -5.41
C GLY A 77 13.52 -1.13 -6.18
N VAL A 78 12.26 -0.91 -6.58
CA VAL A 78 11.85 0.30 -7.31
C VAL A 78 11.81 1.46 -6.34
N ALA A 79 12.50 2.55 -6.66
CA ALA A 79 12.41 3.79 -5.89
C ALA A 79 11.06 4.45 -6.14
N VAL A 80 10.32 4.72 -5.07
CA VAL A 80 9.06 5.46 -5.10
C VAL A 80 9.32 6.82 -4.49
N GLU A 81 9.49 7.80 -5.36
CA GLU A 81 9.78 9.17 -5.01
C GLU A 81 8.47 9.90 -4.72
N LEU A 82 8.33 10.35 -3.48
CA LEU A 82 7.17 11.04 -2.96
C LEU A 82 7.52 12.51 -2.77
N ARG A 83 6.66 13.41 -3.24
CA ARG A 83 6.79 14.85 -2.99
C ARG A 83 5.45 15.46 -2.67
N ASP A 84 5.37 16.21 -1.59
CA ASP A 84 4.11 16.78 -1.10
C ASP A 84 3.97 18.28 -1.41
N SER A 85 2.82 18.87 -1.05
CA SER A 85 2.53 20.28 -1.32
C SER A 85 3.36 21.25 -0.45
N ALA A 86 3.87 20.77 0.68
CA ALA A 86 4.85 21.47 1.52
C ALA A 86 6.29 21.37 0.97
N ARG A 87 6.47 20.79 -0.24
CA ARG A 87 7.76 20.58 -0.92
C ARG A 87 8.71 19.64 -0.17
N ARG A 88 8.19 18.82 0.73
CA ARG A 88 8.96 17.76 1.40
C ARG A 88 9.00 16.55 0.48
N SER A 89 10.10 15.80 0.55
CA SER A 89 10.29 14.60 -0.24
C SER A 89 10.70 13.41 0.61
N TYR A 90 10.30 12.22 0.19
CA TYR A 90 10.70 10.94 0.78
C TYR A 90 10.82 9.90 -0.33
N VAL A 91 11.69 8.91 -0.16
CA VAL A 91 11.84 7.81 -1.12
C VAL A 91 11.60 6.49 -0.40
N ALA A 92 10.56 5.77 -0.82
CA ALA A 92 10.32 4.39 -0.41
C ALA A 92 10.88 3.42 -1.45
N TYR A 93 11.05 2.15 -1.08
CA TYR A 93 11.48 1.11 -2.02
C TYR A 93 10.53 -0.07 -1.97
N SER A 94 10.18 -0.61 -3.14
CA SER A 94 9.36 -1.82 -3.22
C SER A 94 10.14 -3.07 -2.77
N ASN A 95 9.46 -3.99 -2.11
CA ASN A 95 9.99 -5.27 -1.66
C ASN A 95 9.73 -6.38 -2.71
N CYS A 96 10.02 -7.63 -2.34
CA CYS A 96 9.90 -8.77 -3.26
C CYS A 96 8.48 -9.16 -3.67
N ALA A 97 7.45 -8.62 -3.01
CA ALA A 97 6.06 -8.70 -3.45
C ALA A 97 5.65 -7.49 -4.32
N GLY A 98 6.58 -6.57 -4.60
CA GLY A 98 6.32 -5.29 -5.24
C GLY A 98 5.74 -4.25 -4.29
N ASN A 99 5.52 -4.60 -3.02
CA ASN A 99 4.90 -3.72 -2.03
C ASN A 99 5.90 -2.68 -1.51
N PHE A 100 5.43 -1.47 -1.28
CA PHE A 100 6.13 -0.45 -0.51
C PHE A 100 5.18 0.15 0.51
N PHE A 101 5.72 0.65 1.60
CA PHE A 101 4.96 1.35 2.63
C PHE A 101 5.87 2.34 3.34
N VAL A 102 5.25 3.36 3.92
CA VAL A 102 5.91 4.45 4.63
C VAL A 102 5.22 4.61 5.97
N SER A 103 5.99 4.60 7.06
CA SER A 103 5.43 4.79 8.40
C SER A 103 5.19 6.27 8.71
N PRO A 104 4.29 6.59 9.65
CA PRO A 104 4.11 7.97 10.13
C PRO A 104 5.38 8.61 10.70
N ALA A 105 6.32 7.83 11.21
CA ALA A 105 7.59 8.36 11.72
C ALA A 105 8.55 8.80 10.60
N GLU A 106 8.42 8.22 9.41
CA GLU A 106 9.30 8.50 8.28
C GLU A 106 8.82 9.68 7.45
N PHE A 107 7.52 9.70 7.13
CA PHE A 107 6.94 10.76 6.31
C PHE A 107 5.42 10.81 6.46
N GLN A 108 4.90 11.99 6.78
CA GLN A 108 3.46 12.28 6.83
C GLN A 108 3.15 13.35 5.78
N PRO A 109 2.70 12.98 4.56
CA PRO A 109 2.54 13.93 3.47
C PRO A 109 1.45 14.95 3.75
N VAL A 110 1.69 16.21 3.36
CA VAL A 110 0.63 17.22 3.26
C VAL A 110 0.15 17.21 1.81
N MET A 111 -1.09 16.78 1.59
CA MET A 111 -1.65 16.66 0.25
C MET A 111 -1.68 18.00 -0.50
N PRO A 112 -1.70 17.99 -1.85
CA PRO A 112 -1.52 16.84 -2.74
C PRO A 112 -0.14 16.15 -2.66
N LEU A 113 -0.11 14.87 -3.07
CA LEU A 113 1.09 14.06 -3.22
C LEU A 113 1.40 13.81 -4.70
N TRP A 114 2.60 14.17 -5.13
CA TRP A 114 3.16 13.80 -6.42
C TRP A 114 4.04 12.56 -6.23
N VAL A 115 3.92 11.62 -7.16
CA VAL A 115 4.61 10.34 -7.10
C VAL A 115 5.32 10.07 -8.42
N SER A 116 6.57 9.66 -8.34
CA SER A 116 7.31 9.04 -9.44
C SER A 116 7.87 7.70 -9.00
N ILE A 117 7.95 6.76 -9.94
CA ILE A 117 8.66 5.50 -9.75
C ILE A 117 9.90 5.51 -10.63
N ARG A 118 11.01 5.02 -10.08
CA ARG A 118 12.32 5.12 -10.72
C ARG A 118 13.13 3.85 -10.54
N THR A 119 13.74 3.43 -11.63
CA THR A 119 14.86 2.50 -11.67
C THR A 119 16.10 3.24 -12.16
N ARG A 120 17.20 2.53 -12.41
CA ARG A 120 18.39 3.14 -13.01
C ARG A 120 18.13 3.55 -14.47
N GLU A 121 17.27 2.84 -15.18
CA GLU A 121 17.03 2.96 -16.61
C GLU A 121 15.73 3.71 -16.96
N LEU A 122 14.75 3.73 -16.05
CA LEU A 122 13.42 4.26 -16.30
C LEU A 122 12.96 5.20 -15.17
N ALA A 123 12.24 6.24 -15.53
CA ALA A 123 11.41 7.02 -14.62
C ALA A 123 10.01 7.14 -15.20
N VAL A 124 9.00 6.81 -14.39
CA VAL A 124 7.58 7.03 -14.71
C VAL A 124 7.03 8.00 -13.69
N VAL A 125 6.39 9.07 -14.16
CA VAL A 125 5.83 10.13 -13.31
C VAL A 125 4.32 10.04 -13.39
N MET A 126 3.65 10.12 -12.24
CA MET A 126 2.20 10.21 -12.19
C MET A 126 1.73 11.52 -12.82
N GLU A 127 0.82 11.44 -13.80
CA GLU A 127 0.40 12.60 -14.61
C GLU A 127 -0.34 13.66 -13.78
N SER A 128 -1.07 13.24 -12.75
CA SER A 128 -1.82 14.12 -11.86
C SER A 128 -1.42 13.88 -10.41
N PRO A 129 -1.47 14.89 -9.53
CA PRO A 129 -1.26 14.68 -8.11
C PRO A 129 -2.40 13.88 -7.48
N MET A 130 -2.07 13.09 -6.46
CA MET A 130 -3.03 12.42 -5.61
C MET A 130 -3.52 13.38 -4.53
N ASN A 131 -4.85 13.58 -4.44
CA ASN A 131 -5.48 14.56 -3.54
C ASN A 131 -6.25 13.92 -2.38
N LYS A 132 -6.22 12.59 -2.23
CA LYS A 132 -7.08 11.85 -1.32
C LYS A 132 -6.33 11.42 -0.06
N ASP A 133 -5.66 10.27 -0.13
CA ASP A 133 -4.90 9.64 0.94
C ASP A 133 -3.61 9.05 0.33
N GLY A 134 -2.82 8.32 1.11
CA GLY A 134 -1.63 7.64 0.61
C GLY A 134 -1.85 6.21 0.10
N ASP A 135 -3.09 5.76 -0.07
CA ASP A 135 -3.39 4.40 -0.52
C ASP A 135 -3.42 4.33 -2.04
N CYS A 136 -2.32 3.86 -2.63
CA CYS A 136 -2.18 3.85 -4.08
C CYS A 136 -3.21 2.93 -4.75
N ALA A 137 -3.63 1.83 -4.10
CA ALA A 137 -4.53 0.86 -4.71
C ALA A 137 -5.99 1.35 -4.79
N THR A 138 -6.32 2.48 -4.15
CA THR A 138 -7.62 3.14 -4.34
C THR A 138 -7.79 3.62 -5.79
N CYS A 139 -6.74 4.22 -6.38
CA CYS A 139 -6.75 4.72 -7.76
C CYS A 139 -6.04 3.77 -8.72
N HIS A 140 -5.17 2.89 -8.24
CA HIS A 140 -4.45 1.90 -9.02
C HIS A 140 -4.97 0.49 -8.76
N ALA A 141 -6.27 0.30 -8.98
CA ALA A 141 -6.95 -0.98 -8.75
C ALA A 141 -6.57 -2.02 -9.82
N PRO A 142 -6.86 -3.32 -9.58
CA PRO A 142 -6.54 -4.42 -10.51
C PRO A 142 -7.03 -4.21 -11.96
N SER A 143 -8.12 -3.48 -12.16
CA SER A 143 -8.70 -3.19 -13.47
C SER A 143 -8.78 -1.69 -13.73
N ILE A 144 -8.58 -1.29 -14.98
CA ILE A 144 -8.82 0.08 -15.44
C ILE A 144 -10.33 0.35 -15.42
N SER A 145 -10.73 1.52 -14.92
CA SER A 145 -12.11 1.99 -14.94
C SER A 145 -12.14 3.52 -14.86
N SER A 146 -13.33 4.13 -14.84
CA SER A 146 -13.46 5.56 -14.58
C SER A 146 -12.93 6.00 -13.20
N GLN A 147 -12.73 5.06 -12.28
CA GLN A 147 -12.24 5.32 -10.91
C GLN A 147 -10.85 4.69 -10.68
N SER A 148 -10.26 4.06 -11.69
CA SER A 148 -8.98 3.38 -11.57
C SER A 148 -8.13 3.56 -12.82
N ALA A 149 -6.91 4.07 -12.62
CA ALA A 149 -5.86 4.12 -13.64
C ALA A 149 -5.29 2.72 -13.97
N GLY A 150 -5.70 1.68 -13.23
CA GLY A 150 -5.14 0.34 -13.34
C GLY A 150 -3.86 0.15 -12.54
N PRO A 151 -3.30 -1.07 -12.54
CA PRO A 151 -2.09 -1.37 -11.77
C PRO A 151 -0.88 -0.57 -12.28
N VAL A 152 0.08 -0.31 -11.39
CA VAL A 152 1.29 0.44 -11.70
C VAL A 152 2.34 -0.49 -12.30
N PHE A 153 2.87 -0.15 -13.49
CA PHE A 153 3.87 -0.93 -14.20
C PHE A 153 5.13 -0.13 -14.52
N LEU A 154 6.28 -0.82 -14.57
CA LEU A 154 7.52 -0.31 -15.16
C LEU A 154 7.48 -0.45 -16.69
N SER A 155 6.72 0.40 -17.38
CA SER A 155 6.60 0.34 -18.84
C SER A 155 7.82 0.90 -19.58
N ALA A 156 8.97 0.22 -19.49
CA ALA A 156 10.08 0.27 -20.46
C ALA A 156 11.06 -0.91 -20.37
N ILE A 157 10.80 -1.96 -19.58
CA ILE A 157 11.73 -3.09 -19.51
C ILE A 157 11.51 -3.98 -20.74
N SER A 158 12.39 -3.83 -21.74
CA SER A 158 12.79 -4.98 -22.54
C SER A 158 13.45 -5.99 -21.60
N ASP A 159 13.14 -7.28 -21.77
CA ASP A 159 13.32 -8.41 -20.83
C ASP A 159 14.66 -8.51 -20.06
N ALA A 160 15.69 -7.75 -20.43
CA ALA A 160 16.99 -7.68 -19.77
C ALA A 160 17.01 -6.95 -18.40
N GLY A 161 16.11 -5.98 -18.16
CA GLY A 161 16.10 -5.17 -16.92
C GLY A 161 15.50 -5.87 -15.69
N SER A 162 14.54 -6.77 -15.89
CA SER A 162 13.84 -7.52 -14.81
C SER A 162 14.75 -8.54 -14.09
N SER A 163 15.78 -9.06 -14.77
CA SER A 163 16.61 -10.16 -14.26
C SER A 163 17.48 -9.75 -13.06
N MET A 164 17.94 -8.49 -13.01
CA MET A 164 18.83 -8.01 -11.94
C MET A 164 18.09 -7.73 -10.63
N MET A 165 16.92 -7.10 -10.69
CA MET A 165 16.12 -6.73 -9.51
C MET A 165 15.56 -7.95 -8.78
N ASN A 166 15.18 -8.99 -9.52
CA ASN A 166 14.60 -10.21 -8.98
C ASN A 166 15.65 -11.16 -8.34
N SER A 167 16.94 -11.02 -8.67
CA SER A 167 18.01 -11.81 -8.05
C SER A 167 18.11 -11.59 -6.52
N GLN A 168 17.72 -10.41 -6.05
CA GLN A 168 17.68 -10.06 -4.62
C GLN A 168 16.53 -10.74 -3.86
N CYS A 169 15.56 -11.29 -4.58
CA CYS A 169 14.36 -11.92 -4.02
C CYS A 169 14.45 -13.45 -3.97
N GLN A 170 15.56 -14.04 -4.41
CA GLN A 170 15.77 -15.48 -4.36
C GLN A 170 15.75 -15.99 -2.91
N GLY A 171 14.71 -16.74 -2.55
CA GLY A 171 14.51 -17.31 -1.21
C GLY A 171 13.41 -16.65 -0.38
N GLN A 172 12.87 -15.49 -0.80
CA GLN A 172 11.67 -14.92 -0.18
C GLN A 172 10.44 -15.54 -0.84
N LYS A 173 9.76 -16.44 -0.12
CA LYS A 173 8.47 -16.98 -0.60
C LYS A 173 7.46 -15.83 -0.68
N ARG A 174 6.78 -15.73 -1.83
CA ARG A 174 5.62 -14.85 -2.03
C ARG A 174 4.47 -15.30 -1.13
#